data_AF-A0A967T181-F1
#
_entry.id   AF-A0A967T181-F1
#
_cell.length_a   1.000
_cell.length_b   1.000
_cell.length_c   1.000
_cell.angle_alpha   90.00
_cell.angle_beta   90.00
_cell.angle_gamma   90.00
#
_symmetry.space_group_name_H-M   'P 1'
#
loop_
_entity.id
_entity.type
_entity.pdbx_description
1 polymer ?
#
loop_
_entity_poly.entity_id
_entity_poly.type
_entity_poly.pdbx_seq_one_letter_code
_entity_poly.pdbx_strand_id
1 'polypeptide(L)'
;AVPGALPIVAGWTAAGDGVNTVAWSLFGILFLWQLPHFLALAWLYREDYRNGGLAMLSVFDPDGEQTGRQAMLYGLTLVPVSLLPTLLGLT
;
A
#
# COMPACT_ATOMS: atom_id res chain seq x y z
N ALA A 1 -4.10 5.37 -0.83
CA ALA A 1 -2.68 5.01 -0.86
C ALA A 1 -1.75 6.20 -1.12
N VAL A 2 -1.94 6.98 -2.19
CA VAL A 2 -1.07 8.13 -2.53
C VAL A 2 -0.88 9.12 -1.35
N PRO A 3 -1.93 9.57 -0.64
CA PRO A 3 -1.75 10.50 0.49
C PRO A 3 -0.94 9.91 1.66
N GLY A 4 -0.96 8.58 1.84
CA GLY A 4 -0.20 7.90 2.89
C GLY A 4 1.27 7.70 2.54
N ALA A 5 1.63 7.68 1.25
CA ALA A 5 3.01 7.50 0.79
C ALA A 5 3.76 8.84 0.61
N LEU A 6 3.04 9.93 0.32
CA LEU A 6 3.60 11.27 0.14
C LEU A 6 4.41 11.80 1.34
N PRO A 7 4.02 11.60 2.61
CA PRO A 7 4.78 12.09 3.76
C PRO A 7 6.22 11.58 3.83
N ILE A 8 6.49 10.38 3.32
CA ILE A 8 7.84 9.81 3.32
C ILE A 8 8.73 10.42 2.23
N VAL A 9 8.16 10.77 1.07
CA VAL A 9 8.86 11.56 0.05
C VAL A 9 9.17 12.94 0.62
N ALA A 10 8.19 13.59 1.26
CA ALA A 10 8.39 14.89 1.88
C ALA A 10 9.50 14.85 2.95
N GLY A 11 9.48 13.84 3.83
CA GLY A 11 10.51 13.63 4.84
C GLY A 11 11.91 13.45 4.24
N TRP A 12 12.03 12.63 3.19
CA TRP A 12 13.30 12.44 2.47
C TRP A 12 13.79 13.74 1.83
N THR A 13 12.91 14.48 1.16
CA THR A 13 13.27 15.77 0.54
C THR A 13 13.69 16.81 1.57
N ALA A 14 13.06 16.81 2.76
CA ALA A 14 13.38 17.72 3.84
C ALA A 14 14.76 17.44 4.48
N ALA A 15 15.27 16.21 4.37
CA ALA A 15 16.60 15.85 4.84
C ALA A 15 17.75 16.40 3.96
N GLY A 16 17.44 16.96 2.78
CA GLY A 16 18.39 17.66 1.93
C GLY A 16 18.75 16.95 0.62
N ASP A 17 18.29 15.70 0.43
CA ASP A 17 18.66 14.87 -0.72
C ASP A 17 17.76 15.06 -1.96
N GLY A 18 16.78 15.97 -1.89
CA GLY A 18 15.83 16.24 -2.97
C GLY A 18 14.93 15.05 -3.31
N VAL A 19 14.20 15.14 -4.43
CA VAL A 19 13.39 14.01 -4.94
C VAL A 19 14.28 13.17 -5.85
N ASN A 20 14.80 12.06 -5.32
CA ASN A 20 15.69 11.16 -6.04
C ASN A 20 15.15 9.72 -6.07
N THR A 21 15.93 8.78 -6.61
CA THR A 21 15.52 7.37 -6.75
C THR A 21 15.21 6.70 -5.42
N VAL A 22 15.85 7.11 -4.31
CA VAL A 22 15.55 6.60 -2.97
C VAL A 22 14.16 7.05 -2.54
N ALA A 23 13.83 8.34 -2.71
CA ALA A 23 12.51 8.88 -2.39
C ALA A 23 11.38 8.13 -3.12
N TRP A 24 11.58 7.84 -4.42
CA TRP A 24 10.62 7.08 -5.22
C TRP A 24 10.52 5.61 -4.81
N SER A 25 11.64 5.00 -4.41
CA SER A 25 11.64 3.63 -3.90
C SER A 25 10.85 3.53 -2.59
N LEU A 26 11.09 4.46 -1.66
CA LEU A 26 10.36 4.55 -0.39
C LEU A 26 8.86 4.82 -0.61
N PHE A 27 8.52 5.70 -1.55
CA PHE A 27 7.14 5.92 -1.97
C PHE A 27 6.48 4.61 -2.44
N GLY A 28 7.14 3.88 -3.33
CA GLY A 28 6.63 2.61 -3.87
C GLY A 28 6.38 1.57 -2.79
N ILE A 29 7.33 1.43 -1.85
CA ILE A 29 7.21 0.51 -0.70
C ILE A 29 5.97 0.86 0.13
N LEU A 30 5.83 2.11 0.55
CA LEU A 30 4.69 2.55 1.38
C LEU A 30 3.36 2.51 0.65
N PHE A 31 3.36 2.85 -0.63
CA PHE A 31 2.18 2.79 -1.48
C PHE A 31 1.65 1.36 -1.54
N LEU A 32 2.53 0.37 -1.77
CA LEU A 32 2.13 -1.03 -1.89
C LEU A 32 1.85 -1.68 -0.54
N TRP A 33 2.60 -1.34 0.50
CA TRP A 33 2.49 -1.95 1.82
C TRP A 33 1.14 -1.68 2.49
N GLN A 34 0.57 -0.48 2.34
CA GLN A 34 -0.68 -0.14 3.02
C GLN A 34 -1.92 -0.84 2.41
N LEU A 35 -1.86 -1.27 1.15
CA LEU A 35 -2.99 -1.87 0.45
C LEU A 35 -3.41 -3.26 0.98
N PRO A 36 -2.52 -4.24 1.19
CA PRO A 36 -2.90 -5.52 1.79
C PRO A 36 -3.45 -5.34 3.21
N HIS A 37 -2.87 -4.40 3.98
CA HIS A 37 -3.35 -4.10 5.32
C HIS A 37 -4.75 -3.48 5.30
N PHE A 38 -4.98 -2.49 4.43
CA PHE A 38 -6.29 -1.87 4.24
C PHE A 38 -7.35 -2.87 3.77
N LEU A 39 -7.02 -3.75 2.82
CA LEU A 39 -7.95 -4.77 2.32
C LEU A 39 -8.33 -5.79 3.41
N ALA A 40 -7.38 -6.16 4.29
CA ALA A 40 -7.67 -7.00 5.44
C ALA A 40 -8.62 -6.32 6.44
N LEU A 41 -8.45 -5.02 6.70
CA LEU A 41 -9.37 -4.25 7.54
C LEU A 41 -10.74 -4.08 6.87
N ALA A 42 -10.76 -3.81 5.56
CA ALA A 42 -11.99 -3.70 4.78
C ALA A 42 -12.81 -5.00 4.86
N TRP A 43 -12.13 -6.15 4.87
CA TRP A 43 -12.76 -7.45 5.07
C TRP A 43 -13.31 -7.63 6.48
N LEU A 44 -12.52 -7.32 7.51
CA LEU A 44 -12.91 -7.46 8.91
C LEU A 44 -14.12 -6.59 9.29
N TYR A 45 -14.18 -5.37 8.77
CA TYR A 45 -15.22 -4.38 9.08
C TYR A 45 -16.27 -4.24 7.96
N ARG A 46 -16.41 -5.24 7.08
CA ARG A 46 -17.31 -5.15 5.91
C ARG A 46 -18.77 -4.89 6.30
N GLU A 47 -19.26 -5.45 7.41
CA GLU A 47 -20.61 -5.18 7.91
C GLU A 47 -20.78 -3.74 8.37
N ASP A 48 -19.77 -3.15 9.01
CA ASP A 48 -19.81 -1.74 9.42
C ASP A 48 -19.79 -0.82 8.19
N TYR A 49 -18.97 -1.14 7.18
CA TYR A 49 -18.99 -0.43 5.90
C TYR A 49 -20.36 -0.53 5.21
N ARG A 50 -20.97 -1.72 5.20
CA ARG A 50 -22.32 -1.94 4.65
C ARG A 50 -23.38 -1.13 5.40
N ASN A 51 -23.32 -1.14 6.73
CA ASN A 51 -24.27 -0.39 7.58
C ASN A 51 -24.09 1.13 7.43
N GLY A 52 -22.85 1.60 7.20
CA GLY A 52 -22.54 3.00 6.91
C GLY A 52 -22.85 3.43 5.48
N GLY A 53 -23.34 2.54 4.61
CA GLY A 53 -23.61 2.84 3.21
C GLY A 53 -22.36 3.07 2.36
N LEU A 54 -21.19 2.60 2.82
CA LEU A 54 -19.92 2.76 2.13
C LEU A 54 -19.69 1.61 1.16
N ALA A 55 -19.47 1.94 -0.11
CA ALA A 55 -19.20 0.99 -1.17
C ALA A 55 -17.73 0.52 -1.14
N MET A 56 -17.46 -0.55 -0.39
CA MET A 56 -16.15 -1.20 -0.33
C MET A 56 -16.17 -2.53 -1.09
N LEU A 57 -15.03 -2.92 -1.70
CA LEU A 57 -14.92 -4.20 -2.41
C LEU A 57 -15.35 -5.38 -1.54
N SER A 58 -14.96 -5.37 -0.27
CA SER A 58 -15.31 -6.40 0.72
C SER A 58 -16.81 -6.51 1.01
N VAL A 59 -17.62 -5.49 0.73
CA VAL A 59 -19.08 -5.50 0.89
C VAL A 59 -19.74 -6.30 -0.24
N PHE A 60 -19.14 -6.31 -1.42
CA PHE A 60 -19.65 -7.00 -2.61
C PHE A 60 -18.95 -8.34 -2.88
N ASP A 61 -18.09 -8.79 -1.97
CA ASP A 61 -17.25 -9.98 -2.11
C ASP A 61 -17.51 -10.95 -0.94
N PRO A 62 -18.68 -11.61 -0.87
CA PRO A 62 -19.13 -12.34 0.32
C PRO A 62 -18.21 -13.49 0.77
N ASP A 63 -17.44 -14.06 -0.16
CA ASP A 63 -16.47 -15.13 0.13
C ASP A 63 -15.05 -14.59 0.41
N GLY A 64 -14.82 -13.30 0.20
CA GLY A 64 -13.52 -12.63 0.42
C GLY A 64 -12.46 -13.00 -0.61
N GLU A 65 -12.80 -13.73 -1.67
CA GLU A 65 -11.86 -14.24 -2.64
C GLU A 65 -11.20 -13.10 -3.43
N GLN A 66 -11.98 -12.09 -3.85
CA GLN A 66 -11.44 -10.97 -4.62
C GLN A 66 -10.58 -10.06 -3.74
N THR A 67 -11.04 -9.77 -2.52
CA THR A 67 -10.36 -8.95 -1.53
C THR A 67 -9.04 -9.61 -1.13
N GLY A 68 -9.06 -10.92 -0.85
CA GLY A 68 -7.88 -11.72 -0.54
C GLY A 68 -6.91 -11.81 -1.72
N ARG A 69 -7.40 -12.03 -2.95
CA ARG A 69 -6.55 -12.04 -4.15
C ARG A 69 -5.85 -10.71 -4.37
N GLN A 70 -6.55 -9.59 -4.22
CA GLN A 70 -5.93 -8.26 -4.33
C GLN A 70 -4.88 -8.04 -3.24
N ALA A 71 -5.19 -8.39 -1.99
CA ALA A 71 -4.22 -8.29 -0.89
C ALA A 71 -2.95 -9.10 -1.19
N MET A 72 -3.11 -10.33 -1.69
CA MET A 72 -1.99 -11.19 -2.05
C MET A 72 -1.19 -10.66 -3.24
N LEU A 73 -1.84 -10.12 -4.28
CA LEU A 73 -1.17 -9.49 -5.42
C LEU A 73 -0.34 -8.27 -5.01
N TYR A 74 -0.89 -7.40 -4.15
CA TYR A 74 -0.14 -6.25 -3.64
C TYR A 74 1.02 -6.70 -2.73
N GLY A 75 0.80 -7.69 -1.87
CA GLY A 75 1.86 -8.28 -1.05
C GLY A 75 2.98 -8.91 -1.87
N LEU A 76 2.63 -9.65 -2.93
CA LEU A 76 3.62 -10.25 -3.83
C LEU A 76 4.39 -9.20 -4.61
N THR A 77 3.72 -8.12 -5.05
CA THR A 77 4.36 -6.99 -5.74
C THR A 77 5.27 -6.18 -4.81
N LEU A 78 4.98 -6.16 -3.51
CA LEU A 78 5.83 -5.50 -2.52
C LEU A 78 7.21 -6.17 -2.41
N VAL A 79 7.32 -7.49 -2.59
CA VAL A 79 8.59 -8.24 -2.47
C VAL A 79 9.66 -7.73 -3.44
N PRO A 80 9.45 -7.67 -4.77
CA PRO A 80 10.46 -7.12 -5.67
C PRO A 80 10.67 -5.61 -5.47
N VAL A 81 9.63 -4.87 -5.07
CA VAL A 81 9.75 -3.41 -4.84
C VAL A 81 10.57 -3.08 -3.59
N SER A 82 10.49 -3.90 -2.54
CA SER A 82 11.33 -3.72 -1.34
C SER A 82 12.80 -4.05 -1.59
N LEU A 83 13.11 -4.81 -2.64
CA LEU A 83 14.47 -5.13 -3.05
C LEU A 83 15.09 -4.06 -3.97
N LEU A 84 14.28 -3.18 -4.59
CA LEU A 84 14.77 -2.12 -5.47
C LEU A 84 15.88 -1.25 -4.86
N PRO A 85 15.79 -0.78 -3.60
CA PRO A 85 16.86 0.02 -3.00
C PRO A 85 18.21 -0.72 -2.98
N THR A 86 18.19 -2.00 -2.61
CA THR A 86 19.39 -2.84 -2.54
C THR A 86 19.94 -3.14 -3.93
N LEU A 87 19.08 -3.45 -4.91
CA LEU A 87 19.48 -3.73 -6.29
C LEU A 87 20.08 -2.50 -6.99
N LEU A 88 19.67 -1.30 -6.59
CA LEU A 88 20.17 -0.04 -7.10
C LEU A 88 21.43 0.46 -6.36
N GLY A 89 21.93 -0.29 -5.36
CA GLY A 89 23.10 0.08 -4.58
C GLY A 89 22.87 1.28 -3.65
N LEU A 90 21.62 1.50 -3.22
CA LEU A 90 21.21 2.64 -2.39
C LEU A 90 21.27 2.34 -0.87
N THR A 91 21.73 1.14 -0.50
CA THR A 91 21.94 0.64 0.88
C THR A 91 23.36 0.12 1.03
#